data_AF-A0A358A0F5-F1
#
_entry.id   AF-A0A358A0F5-F1
#
_cell.length_a   1.000
_cell.length_b   1.000
_cell.length_c   1.000
_cell.angle_alpha   90.00
_cell.angle_beta   90.00
_cell.angle_gamma   90.00
#
_symmetry.space_group_name_H-M   'P 1'
#
loop_
_entity.id
_entity.type
_entity.pdbx_description
1 polymer ?
#
loop_
_entity_poly.entity_id
_entity_poly.type
_entity_poly.pdbx_seq_one_letter_code
_entity_poly.pdbx_strand_id
1 'polypeptide(L)' 'SGANGYEFALYALASPSGLTTSSTLADVNAAIAKSTAASVISGTYSR' A
#
# COMPACT_ATOMS: atom_id res chain seq x y z
N SER A 1 -22.54 11.48 11.98
CA SER A 1 -21.90 10.18 11.74
C SER A 1 -21.31 10.23 10.34
N GLY A 2 -20.00 10.01 10.19
CA GLY A 2 -19.31 10.10 8.90
C GLY A 2 -18.70 8.74 8.56
N ALA A 3 -19.02 8.22 7.38
CA ALA A 3 -18.39 7.00 6.86
C ALA A 3 -16.96 7.33 6.39
N ASN A 4 -15.98 6.58 6.88
CA ASN A 4 -14.59 6.68 6.42
C ASN A 4 -14.34 5.58 5.37
N GLY A 5 -13.77 5.96 4.23
CA GLY A 5 -13.28 5.02 3.23
C GLY A 5 -11.89 4.49 3.62
N TYR A 6 -11.67 3.20 3.42
CA TYR A 6 -10.41 2.51 3.65
C TYR A 6 -10.04 1.74 2.38
N GLU A 7 -8.75 1.75 2.04
CA GLU A 7 -8.21 1.02 0.91
C GLU A 7 -7.05 0.14 1.37
N PHE A 8 -7.02 -1.09 0.89
CA PHE A 8 -5.96 -2.06 1.10
C PHE A 8 -5.43 -2.50 -0.25
N ALA A 9 -4.11 -2.47 -0.42
CA ALA A 9 -3.47 -2.82 -1.67
C ALA A 9 -2.35 -3.85 -1.45
N LEU A 10 -2.24 -4.81 -2.38
CA LEU A 10 -1.16 -5.78 -2.46
C LEU A 10 -0.37 -5.50 -3.75
N TYR A 11 0.94 -5.28 -3.62
CA TYR A 11 1.83 -4.96 -4.73
C TYR A 11 2.81 -6.10 -4.99
N ALA A 12 2.85 -6.58 -6.23
CA ALA A 12 3.84 -7.56 -6.68
C ALA A 12 5.11 -6.83 -7.12
N LEU A 13 6.21 -7.02 -6.40
CA LEU A 13 7.50 -6.40 -6.74
C LEU A 13 8.31 -7.33 -7.66
N ALA A 14 8.99 -6.75 -8.65
CA ALA A 14 9.90 -7.48 -9.54
C ALA A 14 11.19 -7.96 -8.84
N SER A 15 11.51 -7.38 -7.68
CA SER A 15 12.71 -7.67 -6.90
C SER A 15 12.47 -7.37 -5.41
N PRO A 16 13.33 -7.84 -4.49
CA PRO A 16 13.18 -7.54 -3.07
C PRO A 16 13.08 -6.03 -2.80
N SER A 17 12.15 -5.63 -1.93
CA SER A 17 11.86 -4.21 -1.67
C SER A 17 13.00 -3.44 -1.01
N GLY A 18 13.87 -4.14 -0.27
CA GLY A 18 14.92 -3.52 0.56
C GLY A 18 14.37 -2.74 1.77
N LEU A 19 13.06 -2.82 2.03
CA LEU A 19 12.42 -2.14 3.16
C LEU A 19 12.82 -2.81 4.48
N THR A 20 13.01 -1.99 5.51
CA THR A 20 13.29 -2.42 6.88
C THR A 20 12.26 -1.82 7.83
N THR A 21 12.35 -2.17 9.12
CA THR A 21 11.49 -1.60 10.16
C THR A 21 11.68 -0.10 10.39
N SER A 22 12.75 0.49 9.84
CA SER A 22 13.03 1.94 9.89
C SER A 22 12.64 2.68 8.62
N SER A 23 12.08 2.00 7.61
CA SER A 23 11.68 2.63 6.35
C SER A 23 10.55 3.64 6.56
N THR A 24 10.64 4.75 5.83
CA THR A 24 9.63 5.81 5.82
C THR A 24 8.53 5.51 4.81
N LEU A 25 7.44 6.29 4.84
CA LEU A 25 6.40 6.22 3.82
C LEU A 25 6.94 6.53 2.41
N ALA A 26 7.94 7.42 2.30
CA ALA A 26 8.55 7.74 1.02
C ALA A 26 9.27 6.51 0.43
N ASP A 27 9.95 5.72 1.28
CA ASP A 27 10.62 4.48 0.85
C ASP A 27 9.62 3.44 0.37
N VAL A 28 8.49 3.30 1.09
CA VAL A 28 7.39 2.41 0.69
C VAL A 28 6.83 2.83 -0.68
N ASN A 29 6.57 4.13 -0.89
CA ASN A 29 6.09 4.64 -2.17
C ASN A 29 7.08 4.38 -3.31
N ALA A 30 8.39 4.52 -3.06
CA ALA A 30 9.42 4.22 -4.04
C ALA A 30 9.49 2.72 -4.38
N ALA A 31 9.22 1.83 -3.41
CA ALA A 31 9.11 0.40 -3.68
C ALA A 31 7.86 0.05 -4.49
N ILE A 32 6.70 0.66 -4.16
CA ILE A 32 5.44 0.50 -4.89
C ILE A 32 5.58 0.94 -6.36
N ALA A 33 6.30 2.04 -6.63
CA ALA A 33 6.53 2.52 -7.99
C ALA A 33 7.31 1.52 -8.87
N LYS A 34 8.01 0.55 -8.26
CA LYS A 34 8.72 -0.54 -8.95
C LYS A 34 7.88 -1.83 -9.07
N SER A 35 6.63 -1.81 -8.63
CA SER A 35 5.73 -2.96 -8.73
C SER A 35 5.31 -3.23 -10.17
N THR A 36 5.07 -4.50 -10.49
CA THR A 36 4.63 -4.95 -11.82
C THR A 36 3.13 -5.18 -11.89
N ALA A 37 2.49 -5.37 -10.74
CA ALA A 37 1.06 -5.53 -10.61
C ALA A 37 0.59 -5.08 -9.23
N ALA A 38 -0.68 -4.69 -9.14
CA ALA A 38 -1.36 -4.33 -7.91
C ALA A 38 -2.75 -4.96 -7.85
N SER A 39 -3.18 -5.36 -6.67
CA SER A 39 -4.57 -5.72 -6.36
C SER A 39 -5.07 -4.83 -5.24
N VAL A 40 -6.18 -4.12 -5.47
CA VAL A 40 -6.72 -3.10 -4.58
C VAL A 40 -8.12 -3.50 -4.13
N ILE A 41 -8.35 -3.46 -2.82
CA ILE A 41 -9.64 -3.71 -2.18
C ILE A 41 -10.01 -2.47 -1.37
N SER A 42 -11.16 -1.87 -1.67
CA SER A 42 -11.68 -0.72 -0.93
C SER A 42 -12.96 -1.08 -0.17
N GLY A 43 -13.19 -0.39 0.95
CA GLY A 43 -14.37 -0.57 1.79
C GLY A 43 -14.65 0.68 2.61
N THR A 44 -15.87 0.81 3.13
CA THR A 44 -16.28 1.94 3.97
C THR A 44 -16.68 1.47 5.35
N TYR A 45 -16.25 2.16 6.39
CA TYR A 45 -16.71 1.91 7.76
C TYR A 45 -17.42 3.15 8.31
N SER A 46 -18.64 2.94 8.79
CA SER A 46 -19.44 3.96 9.48
C SER A 46 -19.56 3.60 10.95
N ARG A 47 -19.27 4.56 11.83
CA ARG A 47 -19.54 4.46 13.28
C ARG A 47 -20.98 4.81 13.60
#